data_AF-A0A9C8TZ37-F1
#
_entry.id   AF-A0A9C8TZ37-F1
#
_cell.length_a   1.000
_cell.length_b   1.000
_cell.length_c   1.000
_cell.angle_alpha   90.00
_cell.angle_beta   90.00
_cell.angle_gamma   90.00
#
_symmetry.space_group_name_H-M   'P 1'
#
loop_
_entity.id
_entity.type
_entity.pdbx_description
1 polymer ?
#
loop_
_entity_poly.entity_id
_entity_poly.type
_entity_poly.pdbx_seq_one_letter_code
_entity_poly.pdbx_strand_id
1 'polypeptide(L)'
;MKNCAIAITAVCLLIAAGADGAVVVDNDLFPVVAGRYSSDDMVDFPAYEVEILSMDLVADDSAINSAPPPGPGESFAVDSFFDITVEMSYGGVSFDVFFDIPTTLSITNPGGDSGEGPQTYQIELISMVLTGTFDDGTSFILQESPSLASTGEHIIEFMPDDNWQIDSFFDVYFELTVGGGPFEAASGPLHMTLVPEPATMSLFIASGACLLKRRRTR
;
A
#
# COMPACT_ATOMS: atom_id res chain seq x y z
N MET A 1 -46.67 41.92 -12.29
CA MET A 1 -45.85 41.78 -13.52
C MET A 1 -44.40 42.03 -13.17
N LYS A 2 -43.51 41.20 -13.74
CA LYS A 2 -42.04 41.16 -13.61
C LYS A 2 -41.48 40.28 -12.48
N ASN A 3 -41.32 39.03 -12.87
CA ASN A 3 -40.38 38.03 -12.36
C ASN A 3 -38.95 38.60 -12.26
N CYS A 4 -38.16 38.14 -11.29
CA CYS A 4 -36.73 37.96 -11.50
C CYS A 4 -36.29 36.69 -10.78
N ALA A 5 -35.69 35.79 -11.55
CA ALA A 5 -35.37 34.42 -11.21
C ALA A 5 -33.91 34.29 -10.76
N ILE A 6 -33.69 33.35 -9.83
CA ILE A 6 -32.61 32.36 -9.77
C ILE A 6 -31.16 32.85 -9.92
N ALA A 7 -30.38 32.68 -8.84
CA ALA A 7 -28.99 32.26 -8.94
C ALA A 7 -28.75 31.18 -7.87
N ILE A 8 -29.02 29.92 -8.23
CA ILE A 8 -28.53 28.76 -7.50
C ILE A 8 -27.11 28.56 -8.03
N THR A 9 -26.11 28.98 -7.25
CA THR A 9 -24.71 28.63 -7.54
C THR A 9 -24.57 27.14 -7.29
N ALA A 10 -24.55 26.38 -8.39
CA ALA A 10 -24.14 24.99 -8.39
C ALA A 10 -22.68 24.94 -7.91
N VAL A 11 -22.46 24.43 -6.71
CA VAL A 11 -21.15 23.93 -6.33
C VAL A 11 -20.98 22.64 -7.12
N CYS A 12 -20.14 22.70 -8.16
CA CYS A 12 -19.75 21.55 -8.95
C CYS A 12 -19.13 20.50 -8.02
N LEU A 13 -19.91 19.47 -7.73
CA LEU A 13 -19.40 18.20 -7.25
C LEU A 13 -18.64 17.57 -8.43
N LEU A 14 -17.34 17.80 -8.50
CA LEU A 14 -16.46 17.02 -9.35
C LEU A 14 -16.40 15.62 -8.74
N ILE A 15 -17.21 14.73 -9.30
CA ILE A 15 -17.03 13.30 -9.15
C ILE A 15 -15.79 12.98 -9.98
N ALA A 16 -14.64 12.81 -9.32
CA ALA A 16 -13.52 12.09 -9.91
C ALA A 16 -13.97 10.62 -10.00
N ALA A 17 -14.40 10.23 -11.20
CA ALA A 17 -14.50 8.83 -11.58
C ALA A 17 -13.17 8.48 -12.25
N GLY A 18 -12.31 7.74 -11.54
CA GLY A 18 -11.04 7.25 -12.07
C GLY A 18 -10.48 6.17 -11.15
N ALA A 19 -10.52 4.92 -11.62
CA ALA A 19 -9.89 3.69 -11.12
C ALA A 19 -10.03 3.33 -9.63
N ASP A 20 -10.59 2.14 -9.35
CA ASP A 20 -10.35 1.44 -8.07
C ASP A 20 -8.84 1.42 -7.78
N GLY A 21 -8.39 1.96 -6.65
CA GLY A 21 -7.04 1.72 -6.11
C GLY A 21 -6.09 2.91 -5.96
N ALA A 22 -6.25 4.00 -6.72
CA ALA A 22 -5.26 5.09 -6.68
C ALA A 22 -5.41 6.02 -5.46
N VAL A 23 -4.28 6.46 -4.89
CA VAL A 23 -4.17 7.39 -3.76
C VAL A 23 -3.82 8.79 -4.27
N VAL A 24 -4.38 9.82 -3.63
CA VAL A 24 -4.06 11.22 -3.94
C VAL A 24 -3.23 11.81 -2.82
N VAL A 25 -2.03 12.31 -3.16
CA VAL A 25 -1.05 12.85 -2.21
C VAL A 25 -0.46 14.18 -2.72
N ASP A 26 0.21 14.94 -1.86
CA ASP A 26 0.79 16.25 -2.19
C ASP A 26 2.24 16.18 -2.72
N ASN A 27 2.82 14.99 -2.81
CA ASN A 27 4.18 14.74 -3.27
C ASN A 27 4.30 13.39 -3.99
N ASP A 28 5.35 13.20 -4.79
CA ASP A 28 5.64 11.99 -5.57
C ASP A 28 6.79 11.16 -4.96
N LEU A 29 7.01 11.27 -3.64
CA LEU A 29 8.16 10.64 -3.00
C LEU A 29 7.95 9.13 -2.80
N PHE A 30 9.06 8.39 -2.75
CA PHE A 30 9.11 6.96 -2.51
C PHE A 30 9.73 6.62 -1.14
N PRO A 31 9.17 5.64 -0.40
CA PRO A 31 7.82 5.12 -0.57
C PRO A 31 6.79 6.25 -0.39
N VAL A 32 5.54 6.02 -0.80
CA VAL A 32 4.45 6.98 -0.56
C VAL A 32 4.40 7.28 0.94
N VAL A 33 4.58 8.55 1.32
CA VAL A 33 4.61 8.96 2.73
C VAL A 33 3.30 8.59 3.40
N ALA A 34 3.37 7.92 4.56
CA ALA A 34 2.21 7.34 5.24
C ALA A 34 1.36 6.36 4.39
N GLY A 35 1.89 5.89 3.26
CA GLY A 35 1.25 4.93 2.39
C GLY A 35 1.12 3.57 3.07
N ARG A 36 -0.04 2.92 2.86
CA ARG A 36 -0.30 1.57 3.35
C ARG A 36 -0.43 0.62 2.16
N TYR A 37 0.42 -0.38 2.09
CA TYR A 37 0.24 -1.51 1.19
C TYR A 37 -0.46 -2.64 1.93
N SER A 38 -1.49 -3.23 1.33
CA SER A 38 -2.30 -4.27 1.97
C SER A 38 -2.59 -5.42 1.01
N SER A 39 -2.74 -6.62 1.58
CA SER A 39 -3.22 -7.80 0.90
C SER A 39 -4.12 -8.61 1.83
N ASP A 40 -5.28 -9.01 1.32
CA ASP A 40 -6.18 -10.00 1.94
C ASP A 40 -6.10 -11.35 1.20
N ASP A 41 -5.12 -11.51 0.30
CA ASP A 41 -4.88 -12.77 -0.40
C ASP A 41 -4.22 -13.77 0.55
N MET A 42 -4.53 -15.05 0.35
CA MET A 42 -3.98 -16.14 1.14
C MET A 42 -2.84 -16.81 0.39
N VAL A 43 -1.73 -17.04 1.10
CA VAL A 43 -0.58 -17.77 0.58
C VAL A 43 -0.15 -18.84 1.59
N ASP A 44 0.06 -20.06 1.09
CA ASP A 44 0.29 -21.23 1.94
C ASP A 44 1.75 -21.67 1.91
N PHE A 45 2.20 -22.27 3.02
CA PHE A 45 3.44 -23.02 3.15
C PHE A 45 3.10 -24.48 3.51
N PRO A 46 2.76 -25.33 2.52
CA PRO A 46 2.18 -26.65 2.77
C PRO A 46 3.07 -27.57 3.61
N ALA A 47 4.39 -27.42 3.53
CA ALA A 47 5.35 -28.22 4.30
C ALA A 47 5.26 -27.97 5.81
N TYR A 48 4.79 -26.79 6.22
CA TYR A 48 4.73 -26.37 7.62
C TYR A 48 3.30 -26.18 8.15
N GLU A 49 2.28 -26.39 7.32
CA GLU A 49 0.88 -26.11 7.67
C GLU A 49 0.70 -24.67 8.20
N VAL A 50 1.42 -23.73 7.55
CA VAL A 50 1.36 -22.29 7.82
C VAL A 50 0.71 -21.60 6.62
N GLU A 51 -0.12 -20.61 6.88
CA GLU A 51 -0.75 -19.76 5.87
C GLU A 51 -0.58 -18.29 6.27
N ILE A 52 -0.25 -17.42 5.32
CA ILE A 52 -0.44 -15.97 5.47
C ILE A 52 -1.89 -15.70 5.06
N LEU A 53 -2.64 -15.04 5.94
CA LEU A 53 -4.05 -14.71 5.75
C LEU A 53 -4.23 -13.27 5.28
N SER A 54 -3.40 -12.36 5.78
CA SER A 54 -3.35 -10.97 5.35
C SER A 54 -1.99 -10.36 5.71
N MET A 55 -1.62 -9.28 5.01
CA MET A 55 -0.43 -8.51 5.32
C MET A 55 -0.67 -7.02 5.07
N ASP A 56 -0.17 -6.21 5.99
CA ASP A 56 -0.13 -4.76 5.90
C ASP A 56 1.31 -4.26 6.06
N LEU A 57 1.74 -3.37 5.18
CA LEU A 57 2.99 -2.63 5.25
C LEU A 57 2.66 -1.14 5.30
N VAL A 58 2.98 -0.47 6.40
CA VAL A 58 2.67 0.96 6.59
C VAL A 58 3.97 1.75 6.59
N ALA A 59 4.12 2.65 5.62
CA ALA A 59 5.29 3.52 5.52
C ALA A 59 5.28 4.55 6.65
N ASP A 60 6.47 4.88 7.16
CA ASP A 60 6.66 5.98 8.09
C ASP A 60 6.13 7.32 7.52
N ASP A 61 5.67 8.20 8.41
CA ASP A 61 5.10 9.51 8.05
C ASP A 61 6.18 10.59 7.83
N SER A 62 7.45 10.27 8.04
CA SER A 62 8.57 11.21 7.94
C SER A 62 9.21 11.20 6.56
N ALA A 63 9.08 12.33 5.86
CA ALA A 63 9.71 12.56 4.55
C ALA A 63 11.25 12.46 4.53
N ILE A 64 11.93 12.39 5.69
CA ILE A 64 13.39 12.18 5.76
C ILE A 64 13.83 10.80 5.27
N ASN A 65 12.91 9.83 5.26
CA ASN A 65 13.13 8.47 4.76
C ASN A 65 12.59 8.30 3.34
N SER A 66 12.32 9.40 2.64
CA SER A 66 11.74 9.38 1.30
C SER A 66 12.70 9.95 0.26
N ALA A 67 12.57 9.49 -0.98
CA ALA A 67 13.38 9.91 -2.11
C ALA A 67 12.49 10.39 -3.28
N PRO A 68 12.91 11.43 -4.03
CA PRO A 68 12.22 11.80 -5.26
C PRO A 68 12.32 10.68 -6.31
N PRO A 69 11.39 10.59 -7.28
CA PRO A 69 11.45 9.57 -8.31
C PRO A 69 12.79 9.57 -9.08
N PRO A 70 13.30 8.39 -9.48
CA PRO A 70 14.54 8.32 -10.27
C PRO A 70 14.34 8.93 -11.66
N GLY A 71 15.41 9.52 -12.20
CA GLY A 71 15.42 10.02 -13.58
C GLY A 71 15.30 8.89 -14.61
N PRO A 72 14.98 9.19 -15.88
CA PRO A 72 14.84 8.17 -16.92
C PRO A 72 16.08 7.28 -17.07
N GLY A 73 15.90 5.96 -16.95
CA GLY A 73 16.98 4.98 -17.00
C GLY A 73 17.80 4.87 -15.70
N GLU A 74 17.38 5.55 -14.63
CA GLU A 74 18.01 5.48 -13.32
C GLU A 74 17.22 4.58 -12.36
N SER A 75 17.92 4.12 -11.33
CA SER A 75 17.37 3.36 -10.22
C SER A 75 17.97 3.85 -8.91
N PHE A 76 17.22 3.69 -7.83
CA PHE A 76 17.77 3.76 -6.47
C PHE A 76 17.10 2.70 -5.60
N ALA A 77 17.71 2.41 -4.44
CA ALA A 77 17.10 1.64 -3.39
C ALA A 77 16.82 2.53 -2.19
N VAL A 78 15.64 2.36 -1.59
CA VAL A 78 15.28 2.97 -0.31
C VAL A 78 15.13 1.85 0.71
N ASP A 79 15.83 2.01 1.81
CA ASP A 79 15.55 1.24 3.01
C ASP A 79 14.24 1.78 3.58
N SER A 80 13.16 1.06 3.29
CA SER A 80 11.82 1.39 3.73
C SER A 80 11.63 0.84 5.14
N PHE A 81 11.33 1.72 6.08
CA PHE A 81 10.93 1.37 7.42
C PHE A 81 9.41 1.20 7.39
N PHE A 82 8.97 -0.01 7.02
CA PHE A 82 7.57 -0.36 7.11
C PHE A 82 7.29 -0.88 8.53
N ASP A 83 6.20 -0.40 9.11
CA ASP A 83 5.50 -1.12 10.16
C ASP A 83 4.71 -2.25 9.50
N ILE A 84 5.05 -3.50 9.84
CA ILE A 84 4.52 -4.69 9.19
C ILE A 84 3.57 -5.41 10.14
N THR A 85 2.34 -5.63 9.71
CA THR A 85 1.40 -6.53 10.40
C THR A 85 1.10 -7.71 9.49
N VAL A 86 1.20 -8.92 10.02
CA VAL A 86 0.89 -10.15 9.30
C VAL A 86 -0.09 -10.97 10.13
N GLU A 87 -1.23 -11.31 9.55
CA GLU A 87 -2.10 -12.35 10.11
C GLU A 87 -1.67 -13.68 9.50
N MET A 88 -1.34 -14.65 10.35
CA MET A 88 -0.92 -15.99 9.93
C MET A 88 -1.73 -17.05 10.64
N SER A 89 -1.89 -18.21 10.00
CA SER A 89 -2.42 -19.43 10.59
C SER A 89 -1.29 -20.45 10.76
N TYR A 90 -1.23 -21.12 11.92
CA TYR A 90 -0.37 -22.29 12.13
C TYR A 90 -1.16 -23.38 12.85
N GLY A 91 -1.21 -24.58 12.26
CA GLY A 91 -1.99 -25.69 12.81
C GLY A 91 -3.50 -25.39 12.93
N GLY A 92 -4.01 -24.50 12.08
CA GLY A 92 -5.41 -24.06 12.07
C GLY A 92 -5.77 -22.99 13.11
N VAL A 93 -4.77 -22.39 13.77
CA VAL A 93 -4.96 -21.26 14.70
C VAL A 93 -4.38 -19.99 14.07
N SER A 94 -5.22 -18.97 13.92
CA SER A 94 -4.81 -17.65 13.42
C SER A 94 -4.23 -16.77 14.54
N PHE A 95 -3.22 -15.98 14.21
CA PHE A 95 -2.58 -15.01 15.10
C PHE A 95 -1.99 -13.86 14.28
N ASP A 96 -1.95 -12.68 14.91
CA ASP A 96 -1.34 -11.48 14.34
C ASP A 96 0.09 -11.32 14.86
N VAL A 97 1.00 -10.92 13.98
CA VAL A 97 2.37 -10.55 14.36
C VAL A 97 2.70 -9.17 13.81
N PHE A 98 3.34 -8.37 14.66
CA PHE A 98 3.82 -7.05 14.30
C PHE A 98 5.35 -7.05 14.24
N PHE A 99 5.90 -6.42 13.19
CA PHE A 99 7.33 -6.23 13.03
C PHE A 99 7.62 -4.77 12.68
N ASP A 100 8.64 -4.22 13.32
CA ASP A 100 9.29 -2.96 12.96
C ASP A 100 10.73 -3.32 12.59
N ILE A 101 10.95 -3.56 11.30
CA ILE A 101 12.22 -4.04 10.76
C ILE A 101 12.54 -3.34 9.43
N PRO A 102 13.84 -3.12 9.11
CA PRO A 102 14.21 -2.56 7.82
C PRO A 102 13.84 -3.50 6.67
N THR A 103 13.25 -2.93 5.63
CA THR A 103 13.03 -3.58 4.33
C THR A 103 13.73 -2.77 3.24
N THR A 104 14.14 -3.39 2.15
CA THR A 104 14.77 -2.66 1.03
C THR A 104 13.89 -2.76 -0.20
N LEU A 105 13.46 -1.60 -0.72
CA LEU A 105 12.73 -1.47 -1.98
C LEU A 105 13.64 -0.85 -3.03
N SER A 106 13.69 -1.43 -4.22
CA SER A 106 14.31 -0.86 -5.41
C SER A 106 13.25 -0.21 -6.29
N ILE A 107 13.54 1.01 -6.75
CA ILE A 107 12.68 1.77 -7.66
C ILE A 107 13.50 2.04 -8.91
N THR A 108 12.96 1.67 -10.07
CA THR A 108 13.59 1.86 -11.37
C THR A 108 12.67 2.63 -12.30
N ASN A 109 13.19 3.67 -12.93
CA ASN A 109 12.55 4.31 -14.07
C ASN A 109 13.12 3.68 -15.34
N PRO A 110 12.38 2.81 -16.06
CA PRO A 110 12.91 2.12 -17.25
C PRO A 110 13.26 3.08 -18.39
N GLY A 111 12.77 4.33 -18.34
CA GLY A 111 12.83 5.29 -19.43
C GLY A 111 11.84 4.94 -20.55
N GLY A 112 11.45 5.95 -21.33
CA GLY A 112 10.57 5.77 -22.49
C GLY A 112 9.26 6.55 -22.44
N ASP A 113 8.86 7.03 -21.26
CA ASP A 113 7.68 7.89 -21.12
C ASP A 113 8.05 9.35 -21.43
N SER A 114 7.46 9.88 -22.51
CA SER A 114 7.80 11.17 -23.10
C SER A 114 7.09 12.38 -22.47
N GLY A 115 6.98 12.41 -21.13
CA GLY A 115 6.63 13.60 -20.35
C GLY A 115 5.18 14.12 -20.41
N GLU A 116 4.25 13.44 -21.09
CA GLU A 116 2.82 13.74 -21.03
C GLU A 116 2.03 12.49 -20.63
N GLY A 117 1.44 12.50 -19.43
CA GLY A 117 0.62 11.41 -18.88
C GLY A 117 1.28 10.66 -17.70
N PRO A 118 0.62 9.61 -17.18
CA PRO A 118 1.14 8.81 -16.09
C PRO A 118 2.54 8.28 -16.40
N GLN A 119 3.43 8.30 -15.40
CA GLN A 119 4.77 7.76 -15.48
C GLN A 119 4.83 6.44 -14.71
N THR A 120 5.33 5.38 -15.33
CA THR A 120 5.43 4.06 -14.70
C THR A 120 6.85 3.78 -14.22
N TYR A 121 6.97 3.42 -12.95
CA TYR A 121 8.18 2.96 -12.29
C TYR A 121 8.03 1.47 -11.99
N GLN A 122 9.14 0.75 -12.11
CA GLN A 122 9.23 -0.64 -11.66
C GLN A 122 9.65 -0.64 -10.21
N ILE A 123 8.92 -1.39 -9.38
CA ILE A 123 9.25 -1.61 -7.97
C ILE A 123 9.72 -3.06 -7.80
N GLU A 124 10.69 -3.26 -6.91
CA GLU A 124 11.09 -4.59 -6.45
C GLU A 124 11.37 -4.57 -4.95
N LEU A 125 10.75 -5.48 -4.19
CA LEU A 125 11.16 -5.76 -2.81
C LEU A 125 12.39 -6.66 -2.84
N ILE A 126 13.53 -6.10 -2.40
CA ILE A 126 14.85 -6.76 -2.49
C ILE A 126 15.15 -7.58 -1.24
N SER A 127 14.66 -7.13 -0.08
CA SER A 127 14.87 -7.87 1.15
C SER A 127 13.83 -7.53 2.22
N MET A 128 13.40 -8.58 2.91
CA MET A 128 12.57 -8.53 4.11
C MET A 128 12.82 -9.82 4.90
N VAL A 129 13.02 -9.73 6.22
CA VAL A 129 13.24 -10.90 7.09
C VAL A 129 12.51 -10.70 8.41
N LEU A 130 11.46 -11.49 8.62
CA LEU A 130 10.57 -11.45 9.77
C LEU A 130 10.83 -12.67 10.65
N THR A 131 11.22 -12.46 11.90
CA THR A 131 11.52 -13.55 12.84
C THR A 131 10.57 -13.53 14.01
N GLY A 132 9.90 -14.64 14.29
CA GLY A 132 8.95 -14.73 15.40
C GLY A 132 8.89 -16.12 16.03
N THR A 133 7.90 -16.31 16.90
CA THR A 133 7.60 -17.57 17.56
C THR A 133 6.09 -17.79 17.56
N PHE A 134 5.65 -18.99 17.24
CA PHE A 134 4.26 -19.41 17.44
C PHE A 134 3.95 -19.58 18.94
N ASP A 135 2.67 -19.70 19.27
CA ASP A 135 2.18 -19.85 20.66
C ASP A 135 2.75 -21.07 21.40
N ASP A 136 3.13 -22.12 20.67
CA ASP A 136 3.76 -23.32 21.22
C ASP A 136 5.27 -23.14 21.53
N GLY A 137 5.81 -21.96 21.23
CA GLY A 137 7.22 -21.59 21.40
C GLY A 137 8.13 -21.96 20.22
N THR A 138 7.58 -22.55 19.15
CA THR A 138 8.35 -22.88 17.94
C THR A 138 8.71 -21.59 17.20
N SER A 139 10.00 -21.38 16.91
CA SER A 139 10.47 -20.21 16.16
C SER A 139 10.18 -20.33 14.67
N PHE A 140 9.95 -19.22 13.99
CA PHE A 140 9.88 -19.16 12.53
C PHE A 140 10.70 -18.00 11.97
N ILE A 141 11.07 -18.11 10.70
CA ILE A 141 11.63 -17.01 9.90
C ILE A 141 10.88 -16.99 8.58
N LEU A 142 10.18 -15.89 8.31
CA LEU A 142 9.54 -15.58 7.04
C LEU A 142 10.38 -14.53 6.33
N GLN A 143 10.81 -14.78 5.10
CA GLN A 143 11.69 -13.87 4.37
C GLN A 143 11.27 -13.72 2.91
N GLU A 144 11.66 -12.61 2.29
CA GLU A 144 11.64 -12.43 0.84
C GLU A 144 12.49 -13.53 0.17
N SER A 145 12.01 -14.09 -0.96
CA SER A 145 12.68 -15.20 -1.63
C SER A 145 13.93 -14.74 -2.38
N PRO A 146 15.13 -15.27 -2.03
CA PRO A 146 16.36 -14.95 -2.77
C PRO A 146 16.37 -15.46 -4.22
N SER A 147 15.38 -16.27 -4.61
CA SER A 147 15.33 -16.97 -5.90
C SER A 147 14.26 -16.45 -6.86
N LEU A 148 13.28 -15.69 -6.36
CA LEU A 148 12.16 -15.16 -7.13
C LEU A 148 12.00 -13.68 -6.83
N ALA A 149 12.20 -12.85 -7.85
CA ALA A 149 12.11 -11.40 -7.71
C ALA A 149 10.69 -10.96 -7.36
N SER A 150 10.57 -10.19 -6.28
CA SER A 150 9.31 -9.62 -5.79
C SER A 150 9.00 -8.29 -6.48
N THR A 151 8.51 -8.34 -7.73
CA THR A 151 8.36 -7.18 -8.61
C THR A 151 6.95 -6.57 -8.63
N GLY A 152 6.85 -5.32 -9.04
CA GLY A 152 5.59 -4.61 -9.24
C GLY A 152 5.71 -3.33 -10.04
N GLU A 153 4.65 -2.53 -10.04
CA GLU A 153 4.57 -1.26 -10.73
C GLU A 153 4.13 -0.14 -9.77
N HIS A 154 4.57 1.06 -10.10
CA HIS A 154 4.16 2.29 -9.42
C HIS A 154 3.97 3.37 -10.45
N ILE A 155 2.75 3.86 -10.53
CA ILE A 155 2.30 4.79 -11.55
C ILE A 155 2.02 6.10 -10.85
N ILE A 156 2.68 7.18 -11.28
CA ILE A 156 2.41 8.53 -10.79
C ILE A 156 1.82 9.38 -11.92
N GLU A 157 0.78 10.16 -11.59
CA GLU A 157 0.19 11.13 -12.50
C GLU A 157 0.05 12.48 -11.77
N PHE A 158 0.65 13.53 -12.35
CA PHE A 158 0.47 14.88 -11.84
C PHE A 158 -0.92 15.41 -12.19
N MET A 159 -1.65 15.91 -11.20
CA MET A 159 -3.01 16.38 -11.35
C MET A 159 -3.11 17.91 -11.46
N PRO A 160 -4.20 18.46 -12.06
CA PRO A 160 -4.37 19.90 -12.23
C PRO A 160 -4.51 20.72 -10.94
N ASP A 161 -4.68 20.08 -9.79
CA ASP A 161 -4.84 20.68 -8.46
C ASP A 161 -3.54 20.68 -7.63
N ASP A 162 -2.39 20.51 -8.29
CA ASP A 162 -1.06 20.41 -7.70
C ASP A 162 -0.86 19.18 -6.79
N ASN A 163 -1.70 18.16 -6.93
CA ASN A 163 -1.54 16.86 -6.26
C ASN A 163 -1.02 15.79 -7.24
N TRP A 164 -0.69 14.63 -6.69
CA TRP A 164 -0.28 13.44 -7.42
C TRP A 164 -1.28 12.32 -7.19
N GLN A 165 -1.72 11.69 -8.28
CA GLN A 165 -2.43 10.42 -8.23
C GLN A 165 -1.42 9.29 -8.36
N ILE A 166 -1.39 8.38 -7.40
CA ILE A 166 -0.45 7.27 -7.32
C ILE A 166 -1.22 5.95 -7.27
N ASP A 167 -0.90 5.03 -8.17
CA ASP A 167 -1.35 3.64 -8.12
C ASP A 167 -0.12 2.74 -8.03
N SER A 168 -0.11 1.77 -7.12
CA SER A 168 1.07 0.96 -6.88
C SER A 168 0.72 -0.42 -6.35
N PHE A 169 1.38 -1.43 -6.90
CA PHE A 169 1.30 -2.80 -6.42
C PHE A 169 2.65 -3.49 -6.57
N PHE A 170 2.85 -4.57 -5.82
CA PHE A 170 3.94 -5.52 -6.06
C PHE A 170 3.59 -6.90 -5.52
N ASP A 171 4.12 -7.92 -6.19
CA ASP A 171 3.97 -9.31 -5.79
C ASP A 171 5.16 -9.72 -4.93
N VAL A 172 4.92 -10.20 -3.71
CA VAL A 172 5.99 -10.64 -2.80
C VAL A 172 6.10 -12.16 -2.80
N TYR A 173 7.26 -12.68 -3.18
CA TYR A 173 7.57 -14.09 -3.05
C TYR A 173 8.24 -14.35 -1.70
N PHE A 174 7.69 -15.31 -0.97
CA PHE A 174 8.15 -15.63 0.38
C PHE A 174 8.81 -17.01 0.47
N GLU A 175 9.74 -17.13 1.41
CA GLU A 175 10.23 -18.39 1.96
C GLU A 175 10.06 -18.41 3.48
N LEU A 176 9.67 -19.58 4.02
CA LEU A 176 9.46 -19.79 5.44
C LEU A 176 10.34 -20.93 5.96
N THR A 177 10.91 -20.78 7.15
CA THR A 177 11.42 -21.90 7.95
C THR A 177 10.76 -21.91 9.32
N VAL A 178 10.47 -23.11 9.82
CA VAL A 178 9.89 -23.35 11.15
C VAL A 178 10.83 -24.25 11.95
N GLY A 179 11.10 -23.89 13.20
CA GLY A 179 11.96 -24.63 14.12
C GLY A 179 13.41 -24.78 13.66
N GLY A 180 13.88 -23.93 12.72
CA GLY A 180 15.20 -24.07 12.10
C GLY A 180 15.29 -25.16 11.04
N GLY A 181 14.15 -25.58 10.48
CA GLY A 181 14.09 -26.46 9.31
C GLY A 181 14.59 -25.81 8.01
N PRO A 182 14.47 -26.50 6.87
CA PRO A 182 14.77 -25.91 5.56
C PRO A 182 13.85 -24.72 5.25
N PHE A 183 14.30 -23.79 4.42
CA PHE A 183 13.41 -22.79 3.83
C PHE A 183 12.53 -23.44 2.78
N GLU A 184 11.24 -23.17 2.86
CA GLU A 184 10.21 -23.66 1.94
C GLU A 184 9.54 -22.46 1.28
N ALA A 185 9.46 -22.48 -0.04
CA ALA A 185 8.80 -21.43 -0.80
C ALA A 185 7.28 -21.47 -0.56
N ALA A 186 6.68 -20.28 -0.54
CA ALA A 186 5.24 -20.13 -0.50
C ALA A 186 4.58 -20.68 -1.79
N SER A 187 3.29 -20.99 -1.74
CA SER A 187 2.53 -21.56 -2.87
C SER A 187 2.41 -20.61 -4.07
N GLY A 188 2.58 -19.31 -3.85
CA GLY A 188 2.56 -18.25 -4.84
C GLY A 188 3.00 -16.91 -4.23
N PRO A 189 2.97 -15.81 -5.01
CA PRO A 189 3.21 -14.49 -4.46
C PRO A 189 2.03 -13.99 -3.63
N LEU A 190 2.31 -13.08 -2.70
CA LEU A 190 1.31 -12.25 -2.05
C LEU A 190 1.20 -10.91 -2.79
N HIS A 191 0.01 -10.59 -3.32
CA HIS A 191 -0.21 -9.37 -4.09
C HIS A 191 -0.49 -8.18 -3.16
N MET A 192 0.48 -7.27 -3.04
CA MET A 192 0.39 -6.08 -2.19
C MET A 192 -0.09 -4.90 -3.02
N THR A 193 -1.13 -4.20 -2.56
CA THR A 193 -1.68 -3.02 -3.25
C THR A 193 -1.68 -1.80 -2.35
N LEU A 194 -1.34 -0.63 -2.91
CA LEU A 194 -1.44 0.63 -2.20
C LEU A 194 -2.91 0.94 -1.93
N VAL A 195 -3.26 1.11 -0.66
CA VAL A 195 -4.62 1.34 -0.21
C VAL A 195 -4.85 2.84 -0.08
N PRO A 196 -5.91 3.40 -0.70
CA PRO A 196 -6.36 4.76 -0.42
C PRO A 196 -6.64 4.92 1.07
N GLU A 197 -6.10 5.97 1.69
CA GLU A 197 -6.52 6.31 3.04
C GLU A 197 -8.06 6.36 3.08
N PRO A 198 -8.72 5.78 4.10
CA PRO A 198 -10.16 5.81 4.20
C PRO A 198 -10.64 7.26 4.14
N ALA A 199 -11.06 7.69 2.95
CA ALA A 199 -11.25 9.09 2.64
C ALA A 199 -12.46 9.61 3.41
N THR A 200 -12.25 10.04 4.66
CA THR A 200 -13.13 10.91 5.45
C THR A 200 -14.64 10.71 5.24
N MET A 201 -15.11 9.48 5.02
CA MET A 201 -16.54 9.14 4.87
C MET A 201 -17.29 9.53 6.16
N SER A 202 -16.58 9.52 7.28
CA SER A 202 -17.00 10.00 8.58
C SER A 202 -17.37 11.50 8.60
N LEU A 203 -16.73 12.36 7.79
CA LEU A 203 -16.99 13.80 7.81
C LEU A 203 -18.19 14.19 6.95
N PHE A 204 -18.53 13.40 5.92
CA PHE A 204 -19.75 13.63 5.14
C PHE A 204 -21.02 13.21 5.90
N ILE A 205 -20.95 12.17 6.74
CA ILE A 205 -22.07 11.82 7.63
C ILE A 205 -22.22 12.86 8.75
N ALA A 206 -21.11 13.37 9.30
CA ALA A 206 -21.14 14.40 10.35
C ALA A 206 -21.64 15.78 9.87
N SER A 207 -21.26 16.20 8.66
CA SER A 207 -21.70 17.47 8.07
C SER A 207 -23.16 17.42 7.58
N GLY A 208 -23.63 16.28 7.08
CA GLY A 208 -25.05 16.04 6.76
C GLY A 208 -25.96 16.09 7.99
N ALA A 209 -25.53 15.50 9.12
CA ALA A 209 -26.29 15.53 10.37
C ALA A 209 -26.36 16.94 11.00
N CYS A 210 -25.29 17.74 10.91
CA CYS A 210 -25.29 19.12 11.40
C CYS A 210 -26.20 20.06 10.59
N LEU A 211 -26.30 19.88 9.27
CA LEU A 211 -27.17 20.69 8.42
C LEU A 211 -28.66 20.34 8.58
N LEU A 212 -28.99 19.08 8.87
CA LEU A 212 -30.38 18.65 9.11
C LEU A 212 -30.91 19.09 10.48
N LYS A 213 -30.04 19.20 11.51
CA LYS A 213 -30.46 19.65 12.84
C LYS A 213 -30.80 21.14 12.89
N ARG A 214 -30.27 21.95 11.97
CA ARG A 214 -30.51 23.40 11.91
C ARG A 214 -31.77 23.80 11.14
N ARG A 215 -32.41 22.85 10.43
CA ARG A 215 -33.66 23.09 9.67
C ARG A 215 -34.94 22.71 10.41
N ARG A 216 -34.86 22.17 11.63
CA ARG A 216 -36.03 21.73 12.41
C ARG A 216 -36.43 22.64 13.57
N THR A 217 -35.87 23.85 13.63
CA THR A 217 -36.27 24.89 14.60
C THR A 217 -36.51 26.22 13.89
N ARG A 218 -37.64 26.30 13.18
CA ARG A 218 -38.43 27.51 12.99
C ARG A 218 -39.90 27.14 12.93
#